data_AF-A0AAD2H9T7-F1
#
_entry.id   AF-A0AAD2H9T7-F1
#
_cell.length_a   1.000
_cell.length_b   1.000
_cell.length_c   1.000
_cell.angle_alpha   90.00
_cell.angle_beta   90.00
_cell.angle_gamma   90.00
#
_symmetry.space_group_name_H-M   'P 1'
#
loop_
_entity.id
_entity.type
_entity.pdbx_description
1 polymer ?
#
loop_
_entity_poly.entity_id
_entity_poly.type
_entity_poly.pdbx_seq_one_letter_code
_entity_poly.pdbx_strand_id
1 'polypeptide(L)'
;MDSQLTLVDRAPPVRLTFGPDSMTNALVSCGGVPRYRIATRLHGFRTEIREVGPGGEDADAAEPAVVISRREVLKDTIRFRGGKEVKIAQWMRKTKLAGRVAYVVENELGSFTLRVDPVYRLALFADFDSETPIAHWSETDAATLVIDLPGPAAPETHLQILAAFTIQELRLRMLEKAAIVAQRRASIGLGSRGGSKLLSS
;
A
#
# COMPACT_ATOMS: atom_id res chain seq x y z
N MET A 1 42.06 -0.88 -25.65
CA MET A 1 40.64 -0.69 -26.02
C MET A 1 39.98 -0.07 -24.81
N ASP A 2 39.93 1.26 -24.79
CA ASP A 2 39.37 2.02 -23.68
C ASP A 2 37.85 2.09 -23.85
N SER A 3 37.12 1.47 -22.91
CA SER A 3 35.67 1.48 -22.90
C SER A 3 35.20 2.83 -22.34
N GLN A 4 34.70 3.70 -23.21
CA GLN A 4 34.12 4.97 -22.84
C GLN A 4 32.79 4.72 -22.13
N LEU A 5 32.82 4.72 -20.80
CA LEU A 5 31.63 4.75 -19.94
C LEU A 5 30.89 6.07 -20.19
N THR A 6 29.86 6.03 -21.03
CA THR A 6 28.90 7.11 -21.13
C THR A 6 28.06 7.13 -19.86
N LEU A 7 28.32 8.11 -19.00
CA LEU A 7 27.51 8.41 -17.82
C LEU A 7 26.11 8.84 -18.31
N VAL A 8 25.16 7.90 -18.34
CA VAL A 8 23.78 8.21 -18.69
C VAL A 8 23.20 9.02 -17.54
N ASP A 9 22.91 10.30 -17.79
CA ASP A 9 22.27 11.18 -16.83
C ASP A 9 20.89 10.59 -16.50
N ARG A 10 20.77 9.99 -15.31
CA ARG A 10 19.53 9.35 -14.87
C ARG A 10 18.60 10.47 -14.45
N ALA A 11 17.43 10.55 -15.08
CA ALA A 11 16.40 11.49 -14.67
C ALA A 11 16.15 11.42 -13.15
N PRO A 12 15.85 12.56 -12.50
CA PRO A 12 15.72 12.62 -11.06
C PRO A 12 14.60 11.67 -10.59
N PRO A 13 14.81 10.97 -9.45
CA PRO A 13 13.79 10.09 -8.90
C PRO A 13 12.53 10.86 -8.53
N VAL A 14 11.37 10.26 -8.79
CA VAL A 14 10.08 10.86 -8.42
C VAL A 14 9.72 10.46 -7.01
N ARG A 15 9.45 11.45 -6.16
CA ARG A 15 9.05 11.25 -4.76
C ARG A 15 7.56 11.49 -4.57
N LEU A 16 6.82 10.46 -4.15
CA LEU A 16 5.42 10.56 -3.72
C LEU A 16 5.34 10.69 -2.19
N THR A 17 4.69 11.73 -1.71
CA THR A 17 4.63 12.13 -0.30
C THR A 17 3.17 12.16 0.16
N PHE A 18 2.82 11.44 1.22
CA PHE A 18 1.44 11.36 1.73
C PHE A 18 1.20 12.36 2.87
N GLY A 19 0.04 13.03 2.86
CA GLY A 19 -0.31 14.05 3.86
C GLY A 19 -0.44 13.50 5.29
N PRO A 20 -1.45 12.66 5.59
CA PRO A 20 -1.57 11.98 6.88
C PRO A 20 -0.80 10.65 6.94
N ASP A 21 -0.60 10.13 8.17
CA ASP A 21 -0.01 8.83 8.55
C ASP A 21 -0.81 7.59 8.09
N SER A 22 -1.66 7.77 7.10
CA SER A 22 -2.61 6.78 6.66
C SER A 22 -2.72 6.79 5.15
N MET A 23 -2.73 5.60 4.56
CA MET A 23 -3.09 5.43 3.15
C MET A 23 -4.61 5.47 2.92
N THR A 24 -5.41 5.78 3.95
CA THR A 24 -6.85 6.01 3.80
C THR A 24 -7.15 7.49 3.92
N ASN A 25 -7.91 8.04 2.98
CA ASN A 25 -8.32 9.46 3.01
C ASN A 25 -7.10 10.40 3.00
N ALA A 26 -6.16 10.12 2.09
CA ALA A 26 -4.86 10.75 2.02
C ALA A 26 -4.70 11.59 0.75
N LEU A 27 -4.04 12.74 0.88
CA LEU A 27 -3.53 13.51 -0.26
C LEU A 27 -2.10 13.07 -0.54
N VAL A 28 -1.79 12.76 -1.79
CA VAL A 28 -0.47 12.34 -2.25
C VAL A 28 0.09 13.41 -3.15
N SER A 29 1.26 13.92 -2.80
CA SER A 29 1.98 14.95 -3.53
C SER A 29 3.19 14.37 -4.25
N CYS A 30 3.47 14.84 -5.44
CA CYS A 30 4.63 14.49 -6.25
C CYS A 30 5.55 15.71 -6.34
N GLY A 31 6.74 15.66 -5.74
CA GLY A 31 7.65 16.82 -5.71
C GLY A 31 7.04 18.06 -5.04
N GLY A 32 6.22 17.86 -3.99
CA GLY A 32 5.54 18.93 -3.26
C GLY A 32 4.23 19.43 -3.89
N VAL A 33 3.88 18.95 -5.09
CA VAL A 33 2.62 19.31 -5.76
C VAL A 33 1.57 18.20 -5.56
N PRO A 34 0.39 18.49 -5.02
CA PRO A 34 -0.71 17.52 -4.92
C PRO A 34 -1.00 16.89 -6.27
N ARG A 35 -1.08 15.55 -6.32
CA ARG A 35 -1.31 14.83 -7.58
C ARG A 35 -2.34 13.73 -7.48
N TYR A 36 -2.45 13.07 -6.34
CA TYR A 36 -3.49 12.06 -6.13
C TYR A 36 -4.22 12.24 -4.80
N ARG A 37 -5.47 11.78 -4.75
CA ARG A 37 -6.24 11.63 -3.51
C ARG A 37 -6.72 10.20 -3.39
N ILE A 38 -6.44 9.59 -2.24
CA ILE A 38 -6.92 8.26 -1.88
C ILE A 38 -8.13 8.46 -0.98
N ALA A 39 -9.30 7.97 -1.37
CA ALA A 39 -10.53 8.06 -0.60
C ALA A 39 -11.07 6.65 -0.30
N THR A 40 -11.22 6.32 0.98
CA THR A 40 -11.79 5.05 1.44
C THR A 40 -13.15 5.31 2.06
N ARG A 41 -14.22 4.72 1.51
CA ARG A 41 -15.59 4.91 2.04
C ARG A 41 -15.74 4.31 3.44
N LEU A 42 -16.71 4.81 4.22
CA LEU A 42 -16.93 4.50 5.65
C LEU A 42 -16.96 3.01 6.04
N HIS A 43 -17.36 2.12 5.14
CA HIS A 43 -17.35 0.66 5.39
C HIS A 43 -16.09 -0.05 4.89
N GLY A 44 -15.09 0.67 4.40
CA GLY A 44 -13.81 0.13 3.93
C GLY A 44 -13.89 -0.69 2.64
N PHE A 45 -15.06 -1.13 2.19
CA PHE A 45 -15.20 -2.03 1.05
C PHE A 45 -14.80 -1.41 -0.30
N ARG A 46 -14.63 -0.10 -0.37
CA ARG A 46 -14.23 0.58 -1.60
C ARG A 46 -13.22 1.67 -1.30
N THR A 47 -12.08 1.61 -1.98
CA THR A 47 -11.06 2.65 -1.99
C THR A 47 -10.87 3.16 -3.42
N GLU A 48 -10.87 4.47 -3.59
CA GLU A 48 -10.70 5.15 -4.86
C GLU A 48 -9.42 5.97 -4.83
N ILE A 49 -8.64 5.92 -5.90
CA ILE A 49 -7.51 6.82 -6.13
C ILE A 49 -7.91 7.74 -7.27
N ARG A 50 -7.91 9.05 -7.01
CA ARG A 50 -8.27 10.11 -7.96
C ARG A 50 -7.07 10.98 -8.23
N GLU A 51 -7.00 11.53 -9.42
CA GLU A 51 -6.07 12.61 -9.72
C GLU A 51 -6.64 13.91 -9.16
N VAL A 52 -5.76 14.78 -8.67
CA VAL A 52 -6.14 16.11 -8.18
C VAL A 52 -5.43 17.18 -8.99
N GLY A 53 -6.09 18.34 -9.13
CA GLY A 53 -5.47 19.53 -9.70
C GLY A 53 -4.42 20.15 -8.77
N PRO A 54 -3.67 21.16 -9.25
CA PRO A 54 -2.61 21.82 -8.47
C PRO A 54 -3.11 22.49 -7.17
N GLY A 55 -4.41 22.81 -7.09
CA GLY A 55 -5.06 23.30 -5.86
C GLY A 55 -5.45 22.21 -4.85
N GLY A 56 -5.20 20.93 -5.16
CA GLY A 56 -5.63 19.80 -4.33
C GLY A 56 -7.11 19.45 -4.45
N GLU A 57 -7.84 20.07 -5.36
CA GLU A 57 -9.23 19.73 -5.68
C GLU A 57 -9.29 18.51 -6.60
N ASP A 58 -10.37 17.72 -6.51
CA ASP A 58 -10.57 16.58 -7.41
C ASP A 58 -10.58 17.09 -8.85
N ALA A 59 -9.79 16.46 -9.73
CA ALA A 59 -9.89 16.76 -11.15
C ALA A 59 -11.30 16.40 -11.66
N ASP A 60 -11.80 17.13 -12.66
CA ASP A 60 -13.14 16.95 -13.27
C ASP A 60 -13.38 15.56 -13.91
N ALA A 61 -12.45 14.62 -13.77
CA ALA A 61 -12.63 13.25 -14.19
C ALA A 61 -13.80 12.61 -13.42
N ALA A 62 -14.88 12.32 -14.16
CA ALA A 62 -16.06 11.63 -13.64
C ALA A 62 -15.72 10.25 -13.01
N GLU A 63 -14.62 9.62 -13.46
CA GLU A 63 -14.19 8.30 -13.01
C GLU A 63 -12.84 8.33 -12.25
N PRO A 64 -12.73 7.65 -11.10
CA PRO A 64 -11.45 7.45 -10.41
C PRO A 64 -10.39 6.80 -11.30
N ALA A 65 -9.13 7.17 -11.07
CA ALA A 65 -7.99 6.57 -11.76
C ALA A 65 -7.80 5.09 -11.36
N VAL A 66 -8.05 4.76 -10.09
CA VAL A 66 -8.06 3.38 -9.59
C VAL A 66 -9.26 3.17 -8.66
N VAL A 67 -9.90 2.01 -8.77
CA VAL A 67 -10.91 1.53 -7.83
C VAL A 67 -10.48 0.17 -7.27
N ILE A 68 -10.33 0.10 -5.95
CA ILE A 68 -10.08 -1.12 -5.20
C ILE A 68 -11.38 -1.50 -4.50
N SER A 69 -11.94 -2.66 -4.86
CA SER A 69 -13.17 -3.18 -4.26
C SER A 69 -12.84 -4.40 -3.41
N ARG A 70 -13.05 -4.27 -2.11
CA ARG A 70 -12.99 -5.38 -1.15
C ARG A 70 -14.39 -5.93 -0.95
N ARG A 71 -14.53 -7.25 -0.99
CA ARG A 71 -15.84 -7.91 -0.87
C ARG A 71 -15.76 -8.93 0.26
N GLU A 72 -16.80 -9.00 1.10
CA GLU A 72 -16.81 -9.95 2.22
C GLU A 72 -16.92 -11.41 1.76
N VAL A 73 -17.73 -11.63 0.71
CA VAL A 73 -18.04 -12.97 0.19
C VAL A 73 -17.27 -13.28 -1.10
N LEU A 74 -17.05 -12.26 -1.93
CA LEU A 74 -16.42 -12.41 -3.24
C LEU A 74 -14.94 -12.03 -3.17
N LYS A 75 -14.16 -12.40 -4.18
CA LYS A 75 -12.74 -12.05 -4.24
C LYS A 75 -12.58 -10.53 -4.40
N ASP A 76 -11.59 -9.97 -3.71
CA ASP A 76 -11.20 -8.57 -3.89
C ASP A 76 -10.72 -8.31 -5.33
N THR A 77 -11.07 -7.14 -5.84
CA THR A 77 -10.78 -6.71 -7.20
C THR A 77 -10.16 -5.32 -7.24
N ILE A 78 -9.44 -5.06 -8.33
CA ILE A 78 -8.86 -3.77 -8.68
C ILE A 78 -9.24 -3.44 -10.12
N ARG A 79 -9.51 -2.17 -10.39
CA ARG A 79 -9.81 -1.66 -11.73
C ARG A 79 -9.08 -0.32 -11.92
N PHE A 80 -8.32 -0.24 -13.00
CA PHE A 80 -7.71 1.01 -13.47
C PHE A 80 -8.66 1.70 -14.46
N ARG A 81 -8.63 3.03 -14.55
CA ARG A 81 -9.46 3.81 -15.48
C ARG A 81 -9.25 3.29 -16.92
N GLY A 82 -10.35 3.06 -17.64
CA GLY A 82 -10.33 2.46 -18.99
C GLY A 82 -9.93 0.97 -19.04
N GLY A 83 -9.57 0.36 -17.92
CA GLY A 83 -9.17 -1.03 -17.81
C GLY A 83 -10.29 -1.97 -17.35
N LYS A 84 -10.03 -3.28 -17.47
CA LYS A 84 -10.93 -4.32 -16.95
C LYS A 84 -10.75 -4.49 -15.43
N GLU A 85 -11.84 -4.87 -14.75
CA GLU A 85 -11.76 -5.30 -13.35
C GLU A 85 -11.02 -6.64 -13.27
N VAL A 86 -9.95 -6.69 -12.47
CA VAL A 86 -9.13 -7.88 -12.27
C VAL A 86 -9.08 -8.26 -10.79
N LYS A 87 -8.92 -9.56 -10.51
CA LYS A 87 -8.76 -10.05 -9.14
C LYS A 87 -7.43 -9.58 -8.57
N ILE A 88 -7.43 -9.05 -7.34
CA ILE A 88 -6.18 -8.59 -6.69
C ILE A 88 -5.16 -9.73 -6.61
N ALA A 89 -5.59 -10.96 -6.32
CA ALA A 89 -4.69 -12.10 -6.25
C ALA A 89 -4.06 -12.50 -7.60
N GLN A 90 -4.68 -12.10 -8.72
CA GLN A 90 -4.13 -12.30 -10.07
C GLN A 90 -3.17 -11.17 -10.44
N TRP A 91 -3.53 -9.93 -10.11
CA TRP A 91 -2.71 -8.75 -10.41
C TRP A 91 -1.48 -8.64 -9.51
N MET A 92 -1.62 -8.91 -8.21
CA MET A 92 -0.56 -8.87 -7.22
C MET A 92 -0.37 -10.28 -6.63
N ARG A 93 0.62 -10.99 -7.16
CA ARG A 93 0.86 -12.41 -6.86
C ARG A 93 1.55 -12.56 -5.52
N LYS A 94 0.96 -13.34 -4.62
CA LYS A 94 1.57 -13.68 -3.33
C LYS A 94 2.73 -14.67 -3.56
N THR A 95 3.88 -14.38 -2.99
CA THR A 95 5.07 -15.25 -3.00
C THR A 95 5.67 -15.39 -1.59
N LYS A 96 6.68 -16.25 -1.46
CA LYS A 96 7.46 -16.41 -0.23
C LYS A 96 8.94 -16.13 -0.55
N LEU A 97 9.50 -15.11 0.09
CA LEU A 97 10.90 -14.73 -0.08
C LEU A 97 11.61 -14.85 1.27
N ALA A 98 12.69 -15.64 1.34
CA ALA A 98 13.45 -15.89 2.57
C ALA A 98 12.56 -16.25 3.79
N GLY A 99 11.53 -17.07 3.56
CA GLY A 99 10.61 -17.49 4.63
C GLY A 99 9.45 -16.52 4.93
N ARG A 100 9.49 -15.29 4.40
CA ARG A 100 8.48 -14.24 4.64
C ARG A 100 7.51 -14.10 3.47
N VAL A 101 6.28 -13.66 3.76
CA VAL A 101 5.28 -13.37 2.72
C VAL A 101 5.70 -12.09 1.99
N ALA A 102 5.71 -12.15 0.68
CA ALA A 102 5.93 -11.01 -0.20
C ALA A 102 4.89 -11.01 -1.33
N TYR A 103 4.80 -9.92 -2.06
CA TYR A 103 3.85 -9.73 -3.15
C TYR A 103 4.55 -9.16 -4.35
N VAL A 104 4.40 -9.82 -5.49
CA VAL A 104 5.01 -9.42 -6.76
C VAL A 104 3.97 -8.69 -7.59
N VAL A 105 4.35 -7.51 -8.08
CA VAL A 105 3.59 -6.70 -9.04
C VAL A 105 4.47 -6.52 -10.27
N GLU A 106 3.92 -6.82 -11.44
CA GLU A 106 4.59 -6.63 -12.73
C GLU A 106 3.98 -5.41 -13.43
N ASN A 107 4.82 -4.50 -13.92
CA ASN A 107 4.41 -3.35 -14.73
C ASN A 107 5.44 -3.10 -15.86
N GLU A 108 5.29 -2.00 -16.58
CA GLU A 108 6.13 -1.62 -17.72
C GLU A 108 7.61 -1.40 -17.36
N LEU A 109 7.91 -1.03 -16.11
CA LEU A 109 9.26 -0.88 -15.59
C LEU A 109 9.87 -2.19 -15.06
N GLY A 110 9.09 -3.27 -15.01
CA GLY A 110 9.53 -4.59 -14.60
C GLY A 110 8.77 -5.18 -13.41
N SER A 111 9.42 -6.14 -12.75
CA SER A 111 8.89 -6.82 -11.57
C SER A 111 9.31 -6.10 -10.29
N PHE A 112 8.35 -5.91 -9.40
CA PHE A 112 8.56 -5.28 -8.10
C PHE A 112 8.05 -6.18 -6.98
N THR A 113 8.83 -6.28 -5.91
CA THR A 113 8.51 -7.08 -4.74
C THR A 113 8.16 -6.19 -3.57
N LEU A 114 6.89 -6.22 -3.16
CA LEU A 114 6.37 -5.53 -1.98
C LEU A 114 6.37 -6.50 -0.79
N ARG A 115 7.07 -6.16 0.29
CA ARG A 115 7.16 -7.00 1.49
C ARG A 115 7.14 -6.17 2.77
N VAL A 116 6.76 -6.83 3.86
CA VAL A 116 6.90 -6.26 5.20
C VAL A 116 8.38 -6.17 5.52
N ASP A 117 8.81 -4.99 5.96
CA ASP A 117 10.20 -4.71 6.27
C ASP A 117 10.35 -4.35 7.76
N PRO A 118 11.37 -4.88 8.48
CA PRO A 118 11.56 -4.59 9.89
C PRO A 118 11.84 -3.11 10.21
N VAL A 119 12.46 -2.39 9.27
CA VAL A 119 12.81 -0.98 9.44
C VAL A 119 11.67 -0.11 8.94
N TYR A 120 11.14 -0.45 7.78
CA TYR A 120 10.23 0.43 7.06
C TYR A 120 8.76 0.02 7.07
N ARG A 121 8.33 -0.93 7.92
CA ARG A 121 6.96 -1.50 7.97
C ARG A 121 6.52 -2.21 6.68
N LEU A 122 6.51 -1.50 5.55
CA LEU A 122 6.23 -1.95 4.20
C LEU A 122 7.23 -1.30 3.24
N ALA A 123 7.90 -2.11 2.42
CA ALA A 123 8.85 -1.65 1.43
C ALA A 123 8.73 -2.40 0.11
N LEU A 124 8.94 -1.67 -0.99
CA LEU A 124 8.97 -2.13 -2.36
C LEU A 124 10.42 -2.19 -2.83
N PHE A 125 10.78 -3.31 -3.43
CA PHE A 125 12.11 -3.60 -3.94
C PHE A 125 12.01 -3.86 -5.44
N ALA A 126 13.03 -3.47 -6.19
CA ALA A 126 13.16 -3.86 -7.58
C ALA A 126 13.61 -5.34 -7.66
N ASP A 127 13.28 -6.04 -8.73
CA ASP A 127 13.69 -7.45 -8.90
C ASP A 127 15.21 -7.65 -8.88
N PHE A 128 15.96 -6.65 -9.36
CA PHE A 128 17.42 -6.68 -9.42
C PHE A 128 18.12 -6.18 -8.14
N ASP A 129 17.39 -5.57 -7.19
CA ASP A 129 17.94 -5.05 -5.94
C ASP A 129 16.98 -5.31 -4.78
N SER A 130 17.31 -6.34 -3.99
CA SER A 130 16.55 -6.75 -2.80
C SER A 130 17.01 -6.08 -1.51
N GLU A 131 18.08 -5.29 -1.54
CA GLU A 131 18.69 -4.66 -0.36
C GLU A 131 18.24 -3.21 -0.24
N THR A 132 18.16 -2.49 -1.36
CA THR A 132 17.76 -1.08 -1.38
C THR A 132 16.27 -0.97 -1.76
N PRO A 133 15.38 -0.56 -0.84
CA PRO A 133 13.99 -0.36 -1.20
C PRO A 133 13.86 0.86 -2.12
N ILE A 134 13.16 0.68 -3.23
CA ILE A 134 12.79 1.80 -4.11
C ILE A 134 11.74 2.68 -3.43
N ALA A 135 10.81 2.09 -2.69
CA ALA A 135 9.78 2.82 -1.98
C ALA A 135 9.52 2.20 -0.61
N HIS A 136 9.28 3.00 0.41
CA HIS A 136 9.21 2.48 1.77
C HIS A 136 8.47 3.43 2.72
N TRP A 137 7.90 2.89 3.79
CA TRP A 137 7.38 3.76 4.85
C TRP A 137 8.54 4.41 5.60
N SER A 138 8.52 5.73 5.74
CA SER A 138 9.35 6.45 6.69
C SER A 138 8.44 7.13 7.70
N GLU A 139 8.62 6.83 8.98
CA GLU A 139 7.94 7.58 10.04
C GLU A 139 8.79 8.84 10.30
N THR A 140 8.40 9.95 9.68
CA THR A 140 8.96 11.28 9.97
C THR A 140 8.19 11.93 11.12
N ASP A 141 8.67 13.06 11.66
CA ASP A 141 7.92 13.87 12.65
C ASP A 141 6.53 14.32 12.14
N ALA A 142 6.30 14.26 10.81
CA ALA A 142 5.02 14.51 10.15
C ALA A 142 4.31 13.23 9.65
N ALA A 143 4.76 12.05 10.08
CA ALA A 143 4.23 10.73 9.74
C ALA A 143 3.97 10.54 8.23
N THR A 144 4.97 10.87 7.43
CA THR A 144 4.85 11.01 5.99
C THR A 144 5.37 9.77 5.24
N LEU A 145 4.49 9.02 4.58
CA LEU A 145 4.89 7.94 3.67
C LEU A 145 5.58 8.52 2.43
N VAL A 146 6.72 7.92 2.03
CA VAL A 146 7.54 8.34 0.89
C VAL A 146 7.75 7.19 -0.10
N ILE A 147 7.42 7.38 -1.36
CA ILE A 147 7.70 6.41 -2.43
C ILE A 147 8.67 7.08 -3.40
N ASP A 148 9.92 6.63 -3.43
CA ASP A 148 10.87 7.04 -4.45
C ASP A 148 10.74 6.12 -5.67
N LEU A 149 10.77 6.69 -6.87
CA LEU A 149 10.62 5.94 -8.12
C LEU A 149 11.82 6.19 -9.02
N PRO A 150 12.36 5.13 -9.66
CA PRO A 150 13.47 5.30 -10.58
C PRO A 150 13.02 6.04 -11.86
N GLY A 151 13.57 7.24 -12.08
CA GLY A 151 13.40 8.01 -13.32
C GLY A 151 12.01 8.62 -13.53
N PRO A 152 11.71 9.12 -14.75
CA PRO A 152 10.42 9.69 -15.07
C PRO A 152 9.45 8.53 -15.32
N ALA A 153 8.88 8.00 -14.24
CA ALA A 153 7.87 6.97 -14.33
C ALA A 153 6.59 7.55 -14.94
N ALA A 154 5.93 6.77 -15.81
CA ALA A 154 4.65 7.14 -16.36
C ALA A 154 3.61 7.30 -15.24
N PRO A 155 2.63 8.24 -15.34
CA PRO A 155 1.58 8.41 -14.33
C PRO A 155 0.86 7.10 -13.95
N GLU A 156 0.71 6.18 -14.90
CA GLU A 156 0.13 4.85 -14.73
C GLU A 156 0.95 3.99 -13.78
N THR A 157 2.27 4.11 -13.82
CA THR A 157 3.17 3.41 -12.89
C THR A 157 2.95 3.90 -11.45
N HIS A 158 2.80 5.22 -11.27
CA HIS A 158 2.50 5.79 -9.95
C HIS A 158 1.21 5.17 -9.39
N LEU A 159 0.16 5.13 -10.21
CA LEU A 159 -1.13 4.57 -9.81
C LEU A 159 -1.05 3.09 -9.44
N GLN A 160 -0.29 2.28 -10.18
CA GLN A 160 -0.09 0.87 -9.87
C GLN A 160 0.63 0.67 -8.53
N ILE A 161 1.68 1.45 -8.29
CA ILE A 161 2.45 1.40 -7.04
C ILE A 161 1.59 1.88 -5.87
N LEU A 162 0.91 3.02 -6.01
CA LEU A 162 -0.02 3.53 -5.00
C LEU A 162 -1.11 2.50 -4.65
N ALA A 163 -1.67 1.84 -5.66
CA ALA A 163 -2.66 0.80 -5.43
C ALA A 163 -2.10 -0.40 -4.67
N ALA A 164 -0.89 -0.86 -5.02
CA ALA A 164 -0.25 -1.99 -4.35
C ALA A 164 0.03 -1.69 -2.87
N PHE A 165 0.62 -0.53 -2.59
CA PHE A 165 0.86 -0.05 -1.23
C PHE A 165 -0.45 0.07 -0.44
N THR A 166 -1.48 0.69 -1.03
CA THR A 166 -2.80 0.85 -0.39
C THR A 166 -3.42 -0.48 -0.02
N ILE A 167 -3.37 -1.47 -0.92
CA ILE A 167 -3.91 -2.80 -0.67
C ILE A 167 -3.18 -3.49 0.49
N GLN A 168 -1.84 -3.43 0.52
CA GLN A 168 -1.09 -4.09 1.58
C GLN A 168 -1.26 -3.42 2.93
N GLU A 169 -1.22 -2.09 2.98
CA GLU A 169 -1.41 -1.39 4.24
C GLU A 169 -2.80 -1.64 4.82
N LEU A 170 -3.83 -1.65 3.97
CA LEU A 170 -5.18 -2.02 4.39
C LEU A 170 -5.25 -3.44 4.95
N ARG A 171 -4.52 -4.40 4.37
CA ARG A 171 -4.44 -5.78 4.88
C ARG A 171 -3.73 -5.85 6.23
N LEU A 172 -2.61 -5.14 6.37
CA LEU A 172 -1.86 -5.07 7.63
C LEU A 172 -2.73 -4.51 8.76
N ARG A 173 -3.42 -3.39 8.52
CA ARG A 173 -4.35 -2.81 9.52
C ARG A 173 -5.51 -3.74 9.88
N MET A 174 -6.00 -4.55 8.94
CA MET A 174 -7.03 -5.56 9.25
C MET A 174 -6.49 -6.67 10.14
N LEU A 175 -5.27 -7.15 9.89
CA LEU A 175 -4.62 -8.17 10.70
C LEU A 175 -4.34 -7.66 12.13
N GLU A 176 -3.86 -6.42 12.26
CA GLU A 176 -3.63 -5.76 13.55
C GLU A 176 -4.94 -5.64 14.36
N LYS A 177 -6.02 -5.16 13.72
CA LYS A 177 -7.34 -5.07 14.36
C LYS A 177 -7.85 -6.44 14.81
N ALA A 178 -7.71 -7.47 13.98
CA ALA A 178 -8.12 -8.83 14.32
C ALA A 178 -7.33 -9.37 15.53
N ALA A 179 -6.03 -9.11 15.60
CA ALA A 179 -5.18 -9.51 16.72
C ALA A 179 -5.61 -8.82 18.03
N ILE A 180 -5.89 -7.51 18.00
CA ILE A 180 -6.39 -6.76 19.17
C ILE A 180 -7.72 -7.32 19.66
N VAL A 181 -8.66 -7.61 18.75
CA VAL A 181 -9.96 -8.20 19.10
C VAL A 181 -9.80 -9.59 19.70
N ALA A 182 -8.92 -10.42 19.15
CA ALA A 182 -8.61 -11.75 19.69
C ALA A 182 -8.02 -11.67 21.12
N GLN A 183 -7.07 -10.76 21.35
CA GLN A 183 -6.48 -10.51 22.67
C GLN A 183 -7.54 -10.07 23.70
N ARG A 184 -8.42 -9.14 23.34
CA ARG A 184 -9.51 -8.67 24.21
C ARG A 184 -10.50 -9.79 24.56
N ARG A 185 -10.81 -10.67 23.61
CA ARG A 185 -11.68 -11.84 23.86
C ARG A 185 -11.01 -12.83 24.82
N ALA A 186 -9.72 -13.06 24.67
CA ALA A 186 -8.96 -13.93 25.58
C ALA A 186 -8.94 -13.37 27.02
N SER A 187 -8.70 -12.06 27.20
CA SER A 187 -8.67 -11.44 28.53
C SER A 187 -10.04 -11.45 29.24
N ILE A 188 -11.14 -11.36 28.49
CA ILE A 188 -12.50 -11.44 29.06
C ILE A 188 -12.86 -12.90 29.43
N GLY A 189 -12.46 -13.88 28.61
CA GLY A 189 -12.72 -15.30 28.87
C GLY A 189 -12.01 -15.86 30.10
N LEU A 190 -10.87 -15.28 30.50
CA LEU A 190 -10.14 -15.64 31.73
C LEU A 190 -10.75 -15.06 33.01
N GLY A 191 -11.61 -14.04 32.94
CA GLY A 191 -12.28 -13.43 34.10
C GLY A 191 -13.52 -14.17 34.61
N SER A 192 -14.03 -15.18 33.88
CA SER A 192 -15.33 -15.82 34.18
C SER A 192 -15.23 -17.20 34.86
N ARG A 193 -14.03 -17.69 35.21
CA ARG A 193 -13.84 -19.05 35.77
C ARG A 193 -13.44 -19.09 37.26
N GLY A 194 -13.76 -18.03 38.00
CA GLY A 194 -13.49 -17.90 39.44
C GLY A 194 -14.77 -17.75 40.29
N GLY A 195 -15.82 -18.53 40.02
CA GLY A 195 -17.04 -18.58 40.84
C GLY A 195 -17.07 -19.82 41.71
N SER A 196 -16.53 -19.69 42.92
CA SER A 196 -16.45 -20.62 44.05
C SER A 196 -17.46 -21.78 44.10
N LYS A 197 -16.90 -23.00 44.17
CA LYS A 197 -17.45 -24.11 44.96
C LYS A 197 -17.23 -23.83 46.45
N LEU A 198 -18.28 -23.47 47.17
CA LEU A 198 -18.39 -23.48 48.65
C LEU A 198 -19.91 -23.56 48.92
N LEU A 199 -20.52 -24.43 49.71
CA LEU A 199 -20.10 -25.38 50.75
C LEU A 199 -21.21 -26.44 50.89
N SER A 200 -20.82 -27.61 51.41
CA SER A 200 -21.64 -28.58 52.16
C SER A 200 -22.52 -27.86 53.21
N SER A 201 -23.69 -28.35 53.63
CA SER A 201 -24.03 -29.67 54.15
C SER A 201 -25.56 -29.83 54.19
#